data_AF-A0A6J1W2F0-F1
#
_entry.id   AF-A0A6J1W2F0-F1
#
_cell.length_a   1.000
_cell.length_b   1.000
_cell.length_c   1.000
_cell.angle_alpha   90.00
_cell.angle_beta   90.00
_cell.angle_gamma   90.00
#
_symmetry.space_group_name_H-M   'P 1'
#
loop_
_entity.id
_entity.type
_entity.pdbx_description
1 polymer ?
#
loop_
_entity_poly.entity_id
_entity_poly.type
_entity_poly.pdbx_seq_one_letter_code
_entity_poly.pdbx_strand_id
1 'polypeptide(L)'
;EAAGLALGLVMLGSKNAQAIEDMVGYAQETQHEKILRGLAVGIALVMYGRMEEADALIESLCRDKDPILRRSGMYTVAMAYCGSGNNKAIRRLLHVAVSDVNDDVRRAAVESLGFILFRYEQRFQQPGMVSKLHYMTAPWSFSRPVVPKDT
;
A
#
# COMPACT_ATOMS: atom_id res chain seq x y z
N GLU A 1 -17.94 10.77 -2.20
CA GLU A 1 -17.07 9.99 -1.29
C GLU A 1 -17.74 8.71 -0.82
N ALA A 2 -18.79 8.78 0.00
CA ALA A 2 -19.46 7.60 0.57
C ALA A 2 -19.89 6.54 -0.47
N ALA A 3 -20.37 6.98 -1.64
CA ALA A 3 -20.79 6.07 -2.71
C ALA A 3 -19.63 5.19 -3.25
N GLY A 4 -18.43 5.76 -3.44
CA GLY A 4 -17.27 5.00 -3.95
C GLY A 4 -16.78 3.96 -2.94
N LEU A 5 -16.77 4.32 -1.65
CA LEU A 5 -16.45 3.39 -0.56
C LEU A 5 -17.50 2.27 -0.45
N ALA A 6 -18.79 2.62 -0.45
CA ALA A 6 -19.87 1.66 -0.38
C ALA A 6 -19.84 0.68 -1.56
N LEU A 7 -19.58 1.17 -2.77
CA LEU A 7 -19.44 0.34 -3.97
C LEU A 7 -18.28 -0.65 -3.81
N GLY A 8 -17.11 -0.20 -3.38
CA GLY A 8 -15.97 -1.08 -3.12
C GLY A 8 -16.22 -2.13 -2.04
N LEU A 9 -16.99 -1.80 -0.99
CA LEU A 9 -17.36 -2.72 0.07
C LEU A 9 -18.35 -3.78 -0.40
N VAL A 10 -19.39 -3.39 -1.16
CA VAL A 10 -20.36 -4.33 -1.72
C VAL A 10 -19.71 -5.25 -2.75
N MET A 11 -18.73 -4.73 -3.49
CA MET A 11 -18.03 -5.44 -4.56
C MET A 11 -16.67 -6.01 -4.12
N LEU A 12 -16.44 -6.13 -2.81
CA LEU A 12 -15.17 -6.55 -2.22
C LEU A 12 -14.71 -7.89 -2.82
N GLY A 13 -13.51 -7.88 -3.41
CA GLY A 13 -12.92 -9.07 -4.01
C GLY A 13 -13.72 -9.67 -5.17
N SER A 14 -14.75 -9.01 -5.71
CA SER A 14 -15.58 -9.57 -6.80
C SER A 14 -14.86 -9.62 -8.15
N LYS A 15 -13.88 -8.72 -8.38
CA LYS A 15 -13.20 -8.54 -9.67
C LYS A 15 -14.18 -8.33 -10.85
N ASN A 16 -15.30 -7.65 -10.61
CA ASN A 16 -16.20 -7.29 -11.69
C ASN A 16 -15.53 -6.24 -12.60
N ALA A 17 -15.11 -6.67 -13.79
CA ALA A 17 -14.39 -5.83 -14.75
C ALA A 17 -15.17 -4.57 -15.12
N GLN A 18 -16.49 -4.68 -15.31
CA GLN A 18 -17.34 -3.53 -15.65
C GLN A 18 -17.32 -2.48 -14.55
N ALA A 19 -17.48 -2.90 -13.29
CA ALA A 19 -17.46 -1.96 -12.18
C ALA A 19 -16.09 -1.31 -11.98
N ILE A 20 -15.00 -2.03 -12.23
CA ILE A 20 -13.65 -1.48 -12.19
C ILE A 20 -13.48 -0.42 -13.29
N GLU A 21 -13.88 -0.75 -14.53
CA GLU A 21 -13.80 0.16 -15.66
C GLU A 21 -14.64 1.43 -15.43
N ASP A 22 -15.89 1.27 -14.98
CA ASP A 22 -16.79 2.39 -14.67
C ASP A 22 -16.21 3.28 -13.56
N MET A 23 -15.67 2.67 -12.49
CA MET A 23 -15.06 3.43 -11.38
C MET A 23 -13.80 4.17 -11.81
N VAL A 24 -12.92 3.54 -12.59
CA VAL A 24 -11.67 4.15 -13.08
C VAL A 24 -11.97 5.26 -14.08
N GLY A 25 -12.86 5.02 -15.04
CA GLY A 25 -13.28 6.02 -16.02
C GLY A 25 -13.89 7.24 -15.33
N TYR A 26 -14.82 7.02 -14.40
CA TYR A 26 -15.43 8.12 -13.65
C TYR A 26 -14.44 8.86 -12.75
N ALA A 27 -13.44 8.16 -12.19
CA ALA A 27 -12.38 8.77 -11.39
C ALA A 27 -11.44 9.66 -12.22
N GLN A 28 -11.24 9.37 -13.51
CA GLN A 28 -10.41 10.19 -14.41
C GLN A 28 -11.15 11.42 -14.95
N GLU A 29 -12.48 11.37 -15.05
CA GLU A 29 -13.29 12.47 -15.55
C GLU A 29 -13.68 13.49 -14.47
N THR A 30 -13.79 13.04 -13.22
CA THR A 30 -14.30 13.89 -12.14
C THR A 30 -13.27 14.90 -11.64
N GLN A 31 -13.69 16.16 -11.46
CA GLN A 31 -12.87 17.22 -10.84
C GLN A 31 -13.03 17.27 -9.31
N HIS A 32 -13.91 16.42 -8.75
CA HIS A 32 -14.20 16.45 -7.32
C HIS A 32 -13.31 15.48 -6.55
N GLU A 33 -12.28 16.02 -5.89
CA GLU A 33 -11.33 15.21 -5.12
C GLU A 33 -11.99 14.28 -4.10
N LYS A 34 -13.09 14.70 -3.46
CA LYS A 34 -13.83 13.86 -2.48
C LYS A 34 -14.46 12.63 -3.13
N ILE A 35 -14.88 12.73 -4.39
CA ILE A 35 -15.41 11.60 -5.15
C ILE A 35 -14.26 10.68 -5.52
N LEU A 36 -13.18 11.26 -6.04
CA LEU A 36 -11.98 10.55 -6.48
C LEU A 36 -11.30 9.79 -5.34
N ARG A 37 -11.18 10.38 -4.13
CA ARG A 37 -10.69 9.68 -2.93
C ARG A 37 -11.55 8.48 -2.54
N GLY A 38 -12.88 8.63 -2.61
CA GLY A 38 -13.80 7.53 -2.31
C GLY A 38 -13.69 6.39 -3.32
N LEU A 39 -13.57 6.73 -4.61
CA LEU A 39 -13.40 5.74 -5.69
C LEU A 39 -12.02 5.07 -5.64
N ALA A 40 -10.96 5.81 -5.30
CA ALA A 40 -9.62 5.25 -5.15
C ALA A 40 -9.60 4.08 -4.16
N VAL A 41 -10.20 4.26 -2.98
CA VAL A 41 -10.32 3.17 -1.99
C VAL A 41 -11.29 2.09 -2.49
N GLY A 42 -12.38 2.49 -3.15
CA GLY A 42 -13.35 1.55 -3.73
C GLY A 42 -12.72 0.56 -4.72
N ILE A 43 -11.91 1.06 -5.66
CA ILE A 43 -11.19 0.27 -6.66
C ILE A 43 -10.22 -0.72 -5.98
N ALA A 44 -9.50 -0.26 -4.95
CA ALA A 44 -8.59 -1.12 -4.19
C ALA A 44 -9.32 -2.29 -3.49
N LEU A 45 -10.52 -2.04 -2.94
CA LEU A 45 -11.35 -3.06 -2.30
C LEU A 45 -11.85 -4.13 -3.28
N VAL A 46 -12.25 -3.73 -4.49
CA VAL A 46 -12.73 -4.69 -5.50
C VAL A 46 -11.66 -5.70 -5.90
N MET A 47 -10.38 -5.31 -5.82
CA MET A 47 -9.22 -6.16 -6.13
C MET A 47 -8.66 -6.95 -4.93
N TYR A 48 -9.37 -7.00 -3.81
CA TYR A 48 -8.92 -7.73 -2.63
C TYR A 48 -8.61 -9.21 -2.94
N GLY A 49 -7.40 -9.66 -2.59
CA GLY A 49 -6.96 -11.05 -2.73
C GLY A 49 -6.74 -11.55 -4.16
N ARG A 50 -6.74 -10.65 -5.16
CA ARG A 50 -6.61 -11.03 -6.59
C ARG A 50 -5.17 -11.21 -7.08
N MET A 51 -4.16 -10.87 -6.26
CA MET A 51 -2.73 -11.05 -6.57
C MET A 51 -2.35 -10.56 -7.98
N GLU A 52 -1.73 -11.41 -8.81
CA GLU A 52 -1.22 -11.08 -10.14
C GLU A 52 -2.29 -10.59 -11.11
N GLU A 53 -3.55 -10.97 -10.89
CA GLU A 53 -4.66 -10.51 -11.74
C GLU A 53 -4.90 -9.00 -11.61
N ALA A 54 -4.46 -8.38 -10.50
CA ALA A 54 -4.54 -6.95 -10.29
C ALA A 54 -3.35 -6.18 -10.90
N ASP A 55 -2.30 -6.85 -11.38
CA ASP A 55 -1.05 -6.21 -11.81
C ASP A 55 -1.26 -5.22 -12.95
N ALA A 56 -2.12 -5.55 -13.92
CA ALA A 56 -2.43 -4.68 -15.05
C ALA A 56 -3.11 -3.38 -14.61
N LEU A 57 -4.08 -3.47 -13.69
CA LEU A 57 -4.75 -2.30 -13.13
C LEU A 57 -3.78 -1.47 -12.29
N ILE A 58 -2.96 -2.10 -11.46
CA ILE A 58 -1.95 -1.43 -10.64
C ILE A 58 -0.99 -0.64 -11.53
N GLU A 59 -0.50 -1.23 -12.62
CA GLU A 59 0.41 -0.53 -13.54
C GLU A 59 -0.23 0.66 -14.23
N SER A 60 -1.51 0.54 -14.60
CA SER A 60 -2.29 1.66 -15.14
C SER A 60 -2.39 2.80 -14.13
N LEU A 61 -2.83 2.51 -12.90
CA LEU A 61 -3.00 3.50 -11.84
C LEU A 61 -1.68 4.18 -11.43
N CYS A 62 -0.57 3.43 -11.37
CA CYS A 62 0.75 3.98 -11.03
C CYS A 62 1.29 4.95 -12.09
N ARG A 63 0.85 4.85 -13.34
CA ARG A 63 1.27 5.73 -14.44
C ARG A 63 0.38 6.97 -14.60
N ASP A 64 -0.67 7.06 -13.80
CA ASP A 64 -1.59 8.19 -13.88
C ASP A 64 -0.91 9.51 -13.45
N LYS A 65 -1.37 10.61 -14.07
CA LYS A 65 -0.90 11.95 -13.77
C LYS A 65 -1.41 12.40 -12.41
N ASP A 66 -2.62 11.99 -12.03
CA ASP A 66 -3.24 12.37 -10.77
C ASP A 66 -2.59 11.61 -9.59
N PRO A 67 -2.02 12.33 -8.60
CA PRO A 67 -1.44 11.69 -7.42
C PRO A 67 -2.44 10.86 -6.61
N ILE A 68 -3.73 11.19 -6.62
CA ILE A 68 -4.75 10.44 -5.88
C ILE A 68 -5.00 9.07 -6.56
N LEU A 69 -4.94 9.00 -7.90
CA LEU A 69 -5.01 7.73 -8.62
C LEU A 69 -3.73 6.90 -8.44
N ARG A 70 -2.55 7.53 -8.41
CA ARG A 70 -1.31 6.80 -8.05
C ARG A 70 -1.37 6.25 -6.62
N ARG A 71 -1.92 7.01 -5.68
CA ARG A 71 -2.20 6.57 -4.31
C ARG A 71 -3.19 5.39 -4.30
N SER A 72 -4.24 5.43 -5.11
CA SER A 72 -5.16 4.30 -5.33
C SER A 72 -4.39 3.03 -5.75
N GLY A 73 -3.43 3.18 -6.66
CA GLY A 73 -2.54 2.09 -7.08
C GLY A 73 -1.81 1.45 -5.90
N MET A 74 -1.30 2.23 -4.94
CA MET A 74 -0.62 1.70 -3.76
C MET A 74 -1.56 0.88 -2.88
N TYR A 75 -2.76 1.40 -2.61
CA TYR A 75 -3.77 0.68 -1.83
C TYR A 75 -4.28 -0.58 -2.56
N THR A 76 -4.36 -0.53 -3.89
CA THR A 76 -4.72 -1.70 -4.70
C THR A 76 -3.66 -2.79 -4.58
N VAL A 77 -2.36 -2.43 -4.57
CA VAL A 77 -1.27 -3.39 -4.31
C VAL A 77 -1.41 -4.00 -2.92
N ALA A 78 -1.66 -3.18 -1.88
CA ALA A 78 -1.85 -3.66 -0.51
C ALA A 78 -3.00 -4.67 -0.40
N MET A 79 -4.16 -4.36 -1.00
CA MET A 79 -5.35 -5.22 -0.92
C MET A 79 -5.21 -6.49 -1.78
N ALA A 80 -4.57 -6.40 -2.94
CA ALA A 80 -4.36 -7.56 -3.82
C ALA A 80 -3.36 -8.57 -3.22
N TYR A 81 -2.31 -8.09 -2.54
CA TYR A 81 -1.22 -8.89 -1.97
C TYR A 81 -1.24 -8.97 -0.43
N CYS A 82 -2.38 -8.70 0.18
CA CYS A 82 -2.51 -8.65 1.64
C CYS A 82 -2.07 -9.98 2.28
N GLY A 83 -1.06 -9.93 3.16
CA GLY A 83 -0.50 -11.08 3.86
C GLY A 83 0.22 -12.12 2.98
N SER A 84 0.48 -11.83 1.71
CA SER A 84 1.15 -12.80 0.81
C SER A 84 2.68 -12.78 0.93
N GLY A 85 3.27 -11.66 1.35
CA GLY A 85 4.73 -11.47 1.37
C GLY A 85 5.39 -11.50 -0.01
N ASN A 86 4.68 -11.13 -1.07
CA ASN A 86 5.24 -11.21 -2.43
C ASN A 86 6.37 -10.19 -2.63
N ASN A 87 7.58 -10.68 -2.94
CA ASN A 87 8.77 -9.87 -3.19
C ASN A 87 8.61 -8.86 -4.34
N LYS A 88 7.84 -9.20 -5.38
CA LYS A 88 7.55 -8.29 -6.51
C LYS A 88 6.76 -7.07 -6.04
N ALA A 89 5.71 -7.29 -5.25
CA ALA A 89 4.87 -6.24 -4.69
C ALA A 89 5.66 -5.35 -3.71
N ILE A 90 6.48 -5.97 -2.84
CA ILE A 90 7.34 -5.25 -1.89
C ILE A 90 8.34 -4.35 -2.63
N ARG A 91 9.03 -4.87 -3.65
CA ARG A 91 9.99 -4.09 -4.45
C ARG A 91 9.31 -2.91 -5.17
N ARG A 92 8.11 -3.13 -5.71
CA ARG A 92 7.32 -2.08 -6.36
C ARG A 92 6.96 -0.96 -5.38
N LEU A 93 6.45 -1.30 -4.20
CA LEU A 93 6.11 -0.31 -3.17
C LEU A 93 7.34 0.47 -2.67
N LEU A 94 8.46 -0.22 -2.42
CA LEU A 94 9.71 0.43 -2.02
C LEU A 94 10.24 1.39 -3.09
N HIS A 95 10.14 1.01 -4.36
CA HIS A 95 10.51 1.89 -5.47
C HIS A 95 9.66 3.16 -5.45
N VAL A 96 8.33 3.02 -5.40
CA VAL A 96 7.41 4.18 -5.40
C VAL A 96 7.60 5.07 -4.17
N ALA A 97 7.87 4.50 -3.00
CA ALA A 97 8.12 5.25 -1.76
C ALA A 97 9.32 6.22 -1.84
N VAL A 98 10.26 5.95 -2.75
CA VAL A 98 11.46 6.78 -2.97
C VAL A 98 11.37 7.58 -4.28
N SER A 99 10.72 7.03 -5.32
CA SER A 99 10.72 7.63 -6.65
C SER A 99 9.56 8.59 -6.93
N ASP A 100 8.44 8.50 -6.22
CA ASP A 100 7.30 9.41 -6.45
C ASP A 100 7.59 10.80 -5.88
N VAL A 101 7.16 11.84 -6.58
CA VAL A 101 7.31 13.23 -6.18
C VAL A 101 6.30 13.66 -5.12
N ASN A 102 5.18 12.94 -4.99
CA ASN A 102 4.09 13.30 -4.10
C ASN A 102 4.20 12.56 -2.75
N ASP A 103 4.24 13.33 -1.67
CA ASP A 103 4.40 12.78 -0.31
C ASP A 103 3.23 11.88 0.12
N ASP A 104 2.00 12.11 -0.33
CA ASP A 104 0.86 11.27 0.02
C ASP A 104 0.92 9.90 -0.66
N VAL A 105 1.43 9.85 -1.90
CA VAL A 105 1.70 8.59 -2.58
C VAL A 105 2.83 7.83 -1.88
N ARG A 106 3.89 8.53 -1.49
CA ARG A 106 5.01 7.94 -0.73
C ARG A 106 4.56 7.37 0.61
N ARG A 107 3.73 8.10 1.36
CA ARG A 107 3.14 7.63 2.63
C ARG A 107 2.28 6.39 2.40
N ALA A 108 1.39 6.42 1.41
CA ALA A 108 0.53 5.29 1.09
C ALA A 108 1.33 4.05 0.67
N ALA A 109 2.46 4.21 -0.02
CA ALA A 109 3.34 3.11 -0.37
C ALA A 109 3.94 2.43 0.88
N VAL A 110 4.35 3.21 1.88
CA VAL A 110 4.88 2.68 3.15
C VAL A 110 3.79 2.04 4.00
N GLU A 111 2.60 2.65 4.08
CA GLU A 111 1.42 2.05 4.73
C GLU A 111 1.08 0.68 4.10
N SER A 112 1.14 0.63 2.77
CA SER A 112 0.84 -0.57 1.99
C SER A 112 1.80 -1.73 2.25
N LEU A 113 3.06 -1.45 2.61
CA LEU A 113 4.01 -2.49 3.00
C LEU A 113 3.56 -3.23 4.26
N GLY A 114 2.94 -2.52 5.23
CA GLY A 114 2.39 -3.13 6.44
C GLY A 114 1.34 -4.19 6.11
N PHE A 115 0.41 -3.88 5.20
CA PHE A 115 -0.62 -4.83 4.77
C PHE A 115 -0.08 -6.06 4.04
N ILE A 116 1.05 -5.96 3.34
CA ILE A 116 1.65 -7.13 2.67
C ILE A 116 2.41 -7.99 3.68
N LEU A 117 3.06 -7.36 4.66
CA LEU A 117 3.98 -7.99 5.60
C LEU A 117 3.35 -8.37 6.95
N PHE A 118 2.07 -8.10 7.21
CA PHE A 118 1.47 -8.35 8.54
C PHE A 118 1.60 -9.81 9.01
N ARG A 119 1.65 -10.79 8.09
CA ARG A 119 1.86 -12.20 8.45
C ARG A 119 3.32 -12.54 8.78
N TYR A 120 4.27 -11.70 8.38
CA TYR A 120 5.70 -11.88 8.65
C TYR A 120 6.11 -11.45 10.06
N GLU A 121 5.23 -10.80 10.82
CA GLU A 121 5.48 -10.43 12.22
C GLU A 121 5.77 -11.64 13.13
N GLN A 122 5.29 -12.85 12.79
CA GLN A 122 5.67 -14.07 13.50
C GLN A 122 7.12 -14.54 13.24
N ARG A 123 7.81 -14.00 12.22
CA ARG A 123 9.27 -14.20 12.01
C ARG A 123 10.12 -13.07 12.58
N PHE A 124 9.55 -11.90 12.89
CA PHE A 124 10.28 -10.79 13.54
C PHE A 124 10.63 -11.07 15.01
N GLN A 125 10.16 -12.18 15.59
CA GLN A 125 10.69 -12.73 16.84
C GLN A 125 12.08 -13.37 16.67
N GLN A 126 12.71 -13.25 15.49
CA GLN A 126 14.15 -13.44 15.34
C GLN A 126 14.89 -12.10 15.52
N PRO A 127 15.78 -11.97 16.52
CA PRO A 127 16.41 -10.70 16.96
C PRO A 127 17.14 -9.85 15.89
N GLY A 128 17.32 -10.33 14.66
CA GLY A 128 18.22 -9.73 13.66
C GLY A 128 17.61 -8.67 12.74
N MET A 129 16.28 -8.55 12.63
CA MET A 129 15.65 -7.59 11.69
C MET A 129 15.24 -6.27 12.37
N VAL A 130 14.95 -6.29 13.66
CA VAL A 130 14.60 -5.11 14.47
C VAL A 130 15.81 -4.18 14.63
N SER A 131 17.02 -4.75 14.64
CA SER A 131 18.27 -3.99 14.71
C SER A 131 18.45 -3.09 13.48
N LYS A 132 18.10 -3.56 12.27
CA LYS A 132 18.25 -2.78 11.03
C LYS A 132 17.34 -1.55 10.95
N LEU A 133 16.15 -1.60 11.55
CA LEU A 133 15.26 -0.43 11.66
C LEU A 133 15.77 0.58 12.71
N HIS A 134 16.33 0.09 13.82
CA HIS A 134 16.95 0.95 14.83
C HIS A 134 18.15 1.75 14.29
N TYR A 135 18.94 1.18 13.38
CA TYR A 135 20.07 1.87 12.74
C TYR A 135 19.65 2.96 11.74
N MET A 136 18.42 2.93 11.21
CA MET A 136 17.94 3.93 10.25
C MET A 136 17.29 5.15 10.92
N THR A 137 16.95 5.07 12.21
CA THR A 137 16.25 6.15 12.93
C THR A 137 17.11 6.92 13.94
N ALA A 138 18.41 6.63 14.08
CA ALA A 138 19.25 7.22 15.13
C ALA A 138 20.47 7.99 14.59
N PRO A 139 20.34 9.31 14.30
CA PRO A 139 21.48 10.22 14.22
C PRO A 139 21.97 10.70 15.61
N TRP A 140 21.32 10.31 16.71
CA TRP A 140 21.61 10.85 18.04
C TRP A 140 21.92 9.73 19.03
N SER A 141 23.21 9.57 19.29
CA SER A 141 23.77 8.73 20.34
C SER A 141 23.38 9.23 21.73
N PHE A 142 22.92 8.34 22.61
CA PHE A 142 23.15 8.49 24.04
C PHE A 142 23.53 7.14 24.68
N SER A 143 24.57 7.21 25.48
CA SER A 143 25.39 6.13 26.03
C SER A 143 24.63 5.12 26.88
N ARG A 144 25.08 3.85 26.82
CA ARG A 144 24.66 2.72 27.67
C ARG A 144 25.00 2.98 29.16
N PRO A 145 24.44 2.15 30.07
CA PRO A 145 25.27 1.51 31.07
C PRO A 145 25.33 0.00 30.84
N VAL A 146 26.54 -0.54 30.92
CA VAL A 146 26.84 -1.97 30.89
C VAL A 146 26.51 -2.56 32.27
N VAL A 147 25.62 -3.54 32.32
CA VAL A 147 25.36 -4.32 33.55
C VAL A 147 26.45 -5.41 33.62
N PRO A 148 27.26 -5.49 34.70
CA PRO A 148 28.21 -6.58 34.89
C PRO A 148 27.46 -7.91 35.08
N LYS A 149 27.91 -8.97 34.42
CA LYS A 149 27.48 -10.33 34.75
C LYS A 149 28.40 -10.85 35.85
N ASP A 150 27.83 -11.11 37.03
CA ASP A 150 28.47 -11.86 38.10
C ASP A 150 28.77 -13.29 37.66
N THR A 151 30.06 -13.65 37.66
CA THR A 151 30.65 -14.93 38.11
C THR A 151 32.17 -14.79 38.11
#